data_AF-A0A7S4QMU5-F1
#
_entry.id   AF-A0A7S4QMU5-F1
#
_cell.length_a   1.000
_cell.length_b   1.000
_cell.length_c   1.000
_cell.angle_alpha   90.00
_cell.angle_beta   90.00
_cell.angle_gamma   90.00
#
_symmetry.space_group_name_H-M   'P 1'
#
loop_
_entity.id
_entity.type
_entity.pdbx_description
1 polymer ?
#
loop_
_entity_poly.entity_id
_entity_poly.type
_entity_poly.pdbx_seq_one_letter_code
_entity_poly.pdbx_strand_id
1 'polypeptide(L)'
;DGPGQEGAEQFAKKIGINRCYIVQPSNTATSVAPKDANDALRLDLDLNAMIENSQVVPHERILSFKSLRNQVLHEITNPEKYIGVPMTSLPTFTNIVKGFRRGEMTVLTGPTGSGKTTFLGQLSLDFAEQGVNTLWGSFEIKNTRLIHKLLQQYSRQPLPAGKPENSASLEALADRFESLPLYFMTFHGGSDVDDVLDAMEYAAYVKDVQHIILDNMQFMITRNNVSSGKWGGNSHFDKFDMQDVAIEKFRKFATDKNVHLTLVVHPRKEDEGTKLGISSIYGGAKATQEADTVLILQVDGRRKYLDVKKNRFDGTLGHCPLFFQRKSGRYAEQLEVGASAAKIVKKEVVAPRKESRKEIKSSSSSMNTPKKSYPRTSYDDILDQFTPNK
;
A
#
# COMPACT_ATOMS: atom_id res chain seq x y z
N ASP A 1 -19.70 -30.59 -16.86
CA ASP A 1 -18.70 -30.90 -15.82
C ASP A 1 -17.42 -30.09 -16.10
N GLY A 2 -16.41 -30.14 -15.22
CA GLY A 2 -15.15 -29.38 -15.38
C GLY A 2 -14.43 -29.66 -16.70
N PRO A 3 -14.16 -30.92 -17.07
CA PRO A 3 -13.54 -31.26 -18.35
C PRO A 3 -14.34 -30.80 -19.58
N GLY A 4 -15.69 -30.82 -19.50
CA GLY A 4 -16.55 -30.31 -20.57
C GLY A 4 -16.46 -28.80 -20.77
N GLN A 5 -16.30 -28.03 -19.69
CA GLN A 5 -16.11 -26.57 -19.76
C GLN A 5 -14.75 -26.20 -20.36
N GLU A 6 -13.68 -26.84 -19.88
CA GLU A 6 -12.32 -26.64 -20.41
C GLU A 6 -12.21 -27.02 -21.90
N GLY A 7 -12.86 -28.13 -22.28
CA GLY A 7 -12.93 -28.57 -23.68
C GLY A 7 -13.68 -27.57 -24.57
N ALA A 8 -14.81 -27.03 -24.11
CA ALA A 8 -15.58 -26.03 -24.83
C ALA A 8 -14.79 -24.72 -25.03
N GLU A 9 -14.06 -24.27 -24.02
CA GLU A 9 -13.21 -23.09 -24.09
C GLU A 9 -12.04 -23.26 -25.08
N GLN A 10 -11.33 -24.39 -25.00
CA GLN A 10 -10.23 -24.70 -25.94
C GLN A 10 -10.74 -24.79 -27.38
N PHE A 11 -11.93 -25.35 -27.58
CA PHE A 11 -12.54 -25.44 -28.89
C PHE A 11 -12.94 -24.05 -29.41
N ALA A 12 -13.61 -23.24 -28.60
CA ALA A 12 -14.00 -21.86 -28.95
C ALA A 12 -12.79 -20.98 -29.31
N LYS A 13 -11.65 -21.16 -28.61
CA LYS A 13 -10.38 -20.49 -28.95
C LYS A 13 -9.88 -20.86 -30.35
N LYS A 14 -10.09 -22.10 -30.81
CA LYS A 14 -9.65 -22.57 -32.15
C LYS A 14 -10.55 -22.10 -33.30
N ILE A 15 -11.87 -22.04 -33.09
CA ILE A 15 -12.84 -21.69 -34.15
C ILE A 15 -13.27 -20.22 -34.15
N GLY A 16 -12.87 -19.47 -33.11
CA GLY A 16 -13.14 -18.04 -32.92
C GLY A 16 -14.21 -17.80 -31.86
N ILE A 17 -13.79 -17.21 -30.73
CA ILE A 17 -14.62 -16.96 -29.54
C ILE A 17 -15.91 -16.19 -29.89
N ASN A 18 -15.81 -15.18 -30.76
CA ASN A 18 -16.94 -14.33 -31.16
C ASN A 18 -17.99 -15.05 -32.02
N ARG A 19 -17.70 -16.27 -32.46
CA ARG A 19 -18.60 -17.12 -33.27
C ARG A 19 -19.22 -18.26 -32.45
N CYS A 20 -18.89 -18.34 -31.15
CA CYS A 20 -19.26 -19.44 -30.29
C CYS A 20 -20.25 -18.98 -29.22
N TYR A 21 -21.28 -19.80 -29.03
CA TYR A 21 -22.20 -19.68 -27.92
C TYR A 21 -21.97 -20.89 -27.01
N ILE A 22 -21.84 -20.64 -25.70
CA ILE A 22 -21.83 -21.71 -24.71
C ILE A 22 -23.26 -21.87 -24.20
N VAL A 23 -23.79 -23.07 -24.44
CA VAL A 23 -25.04 -23.53 -23.89
C VAL A 23 -24.74 -24.12 -22.51
N GLN A 24 -25.27 -23.52 -21.46
CA GLN A 24 -25.26 -24.12 -20.12
C GLN A 24 -26.67 -24.56 -19.77
N PRO A 25 -26.86 -25.73 -19.15
CA PRO A 25 -28.15 -26.07 -18.60
C PRO A 25 -28.50 -25.01 -17.56
N SER A 26 -29.54 -24.24 -17.84
CA SER A 26 -30.07 -23.21 -16.95
C SER A 26 -30.27 -23.80 -15.55
N ASN A 27 -29.96 -23.04 -14.50
CA ASN A 27 -30.19 -23.41 -13.09
C ASN A 27 -31.63 -23.93 -12.92
N THR A 28 -31.80 -25.24 -13.03
CA THR A 28 -33.06 -25.92 -12.85
C THR A 28 -33.24 -26.12 -11.35
N ALA A 29 -34.48 -25.98 -10.86
CA ALA A 29 -34.83 -26.17 -9.45
C ALA A 29 -34.66 -27.63 -8.96
N THR A 30 -34.06 -28.50 -9.79
CA THR A 30 -33.72 -29.89 -9.51
C THR A 30 -32.27 -30.00 -9.04
N SER A 31 -32.04 -30.81 -8.01
CA SER A 31 -30.75 -30.98 -7.33
C SER A 31 -29.61 -31.57 -8.17
N VAL A 32 -29.85 -31.93 -9.44
CA VAL A 32 -28.85 -32.53 -10.33
C VAL A 32 -28.91 -31.85 -11.70
N ALA A 33 -27.85 -31.12 -12.05
CA ALA A 33 -27.68 -30.56 -13.39
C ALA A 33 -27.32 -31.68 -14.38
N PRO A 34 -27.89 -31.68 -15.61
CA PRO A 34 -27.55 -32.68 -16.62
C PRO A 34 -26.08 -32.58 -17.02
N LYS A 35 -25.43 -33.73 -17.24
CA LYS A 35 -24.02 -33.78 -17.62
C LYS A 35 -23.83 -33.38 -19.09
N ASP A 36 -24.75 -33.81 -19.95
CA ASP A 36 -24.74 -33.58 -21.40
C ASP A 36 -26.16 -33.38 -21.96
N ALA A 37 -26.26 -33.16 -23.28
CA ALA A 37 -27.52 -32.93 -23.96
C ALA A 37 -28.47 -34.14 -23.92
N ASN A 38 -27.93 -35.36 -23.85
CA ASN A 38 -28.73 -36.58 -23.77
C ASN A 38 -29.34 -36.71 -22.38
N ASP A 39 -28.58 -36.41 -21.33
CA ASP A 39 -29.10 -36.35 -19.96
C ASP A 39 -30.16 -35.26 -19.81
N ALA A 40 -29.96 -34.10 -20.42
CA ALA A 40 -30.95 -33.02 -20.44
C ALA A 40 -32.26 -33.45 -21.14
N LEU A 41 -32.17 -34.17 -22.25
CA LEU A 41 -33.33 -34.74 -22.95
C LEU A 41 -34.05 -35.80 -22.10
N ARG A 42 -33.31 -36.66 -21.40
CA ARG A 42 -33.88 -37.68 -20.51
C ARG A 42 -34.57 -37.09 -19.28
N LEU A 43 -34.17 -35.89 -18.87
CA LEU A 43 -34.80 -35.09 -17.81
C LEU A 43 -35.94 -34.21 -18.34
N ASP A 44 -36.34 -34.37 -19.60
CA ASP A 44 -37.41 -33.62 -20.26
C ASP A 44 -37.19 -32.09 -20.22
N LEU A 45 -35.92 -31.67 -20.28
CA LEU A 45 -35.55 -30.26 -20.34
C LEU A 45 -35.62 -29.72 -21.78
N ASP A 46 -36.08 -28.48 -21.94
CA ASP A 46 -36.19 -27.83 -23.25
C ASP A 46 -34.82 -27.40 -23.80
N LEU A 47 -34.27 -28.23 -24.68
CA LEU A 47 -33.00 -27.98 -25.36
C LEU A 47 -33.06 -26.75 -26.29
N ASN A 48 -34.21 -26.46 -26.90
CA ASN A 48 -34.33 -25.29 -27.78
C ASN A 48 -34.25 -24.00 -26.98
N ALA A 49 -34.95 -23.96 -25.84
CA ALA A 49 -34.84 -22.84 -24.91
C ALA A 49 -33.41 -22.66 -24.39
N MET A 50 -32.65 -23.74 -24.16
CA MET A 50 -31.25 -23.64 -23.75
C MET A 50 -30.35 -23.05 -24.85
N ILE A 51 -30.59 -23.39 -26.11
CA ILE A 51 -29.85 -22.85 -27.25
C ILE A 51 -30.19 -21.36 -27.45
N GLU A 52 -31.47 -21.00 -27.38
CA GLU A 52 -31.92 -19.60 -27.50
C GLU A 52 -31.38 -18.71 -26.38
N ASN A 53 -31.25 -19.25 -25.16
CA ASN A 53 -30.69 -18.53 -24.00
C ASN A 53 -29.17 -18.62 -23.89
N SER A 54 -28.50 -19.30 -24.83
CA SER A 54 -27.06 -19.47 -24.82
C SER A 54 -26.34 -18.13 -24.83
N GLN A 55 -25.18 -18.08 -24.16
CA GLN A 55 -24.42 -16.84 -24.02
C GLN A 55 -23.18 -16.94 -24.91
N VAL A 56 -22.84 -15.84 -25.60
CA VAL A 56 -21.55 -15.71 -26.26
C VAL A 56 -20.46 -15.91 -25.23
N VAL A 57 -19.39 -16.63 -25.60
CA VAL A 57 -18.23 -16.79 -24.73
C VAL A 57 -17.66 -15.40 -24.42
N PRO A 58 -17.76 -14.91 -23.17
CA PRO A 58 -17.23 -13.61 -22.85
C PRO A 58 -15.72 -13.64 -23.06
N HIS A 59 -15.18 -12.55 -23.59
CA HIS A 59 -13.74 -12.43 -23.76
C HIS A 59 -13.06 -12.46 -22.39
N GLU A 60 -12.01 -13.26 -22.23
CA GLU A 60 -11.32 -13.54 -20.95
C GLU A 60 -10.85 -12.27 -20.20
N ARG A 61 -10.64 -11.17 -20.95
CA ARG A 61 -10.21 -9.87 -20.40
C ARG A 61 -11.29 -8.78 -20.36
N ILE A 62 -12.53 -9.10 -20.73
CA ILE A 62 -13.64 -8.13 -20.76
C ILE A 62 -14.77 -8.64 -19.87
N LEU A 63 -15.01 -7.93 -18.77
CA LEU A 63 -16.08 -8.20 -17.83
C LEU A 63 -17.20 -7.18 -17.99
N SER A 64 -18.43 -7.58 -17.66
CA SER A 64 -19.59 -6.69 -17.61
C SER A 64 -20.00 -6.40 -16.17
N PHE A 65 -20.76 -5.34 -15.93
CA PHE A 65 -21.34 -5.13 -14.59
C PHE A 65 -22.18 -6.32 -14.14
N LYS A 66 -22.91 -6.97 -15.06
CA LYS A 66 -23.70 -8.17 -14.76
C LYS A 66 -22.84 -9.29 -14.15
N SER A 67 -21.61 -9.50 -14.64
CA SER A 67 -20.70 -10.50 -14.08
C SER A 67 -20.08 -10.09 -12.74
N LEU A 68 -19.93 -8.79 -12.48
CA LEU A 68 -19.33 -8.26 -11.24
C LEU A 68 -20.36 -7.86 -10.17
N ARG A 69 -21.65 -7.82 -10.51
CA ARG A 69 -22.71 -7.21 -9.69
C ARG A 69 -22.70 -7.69 -8.25
N ASN A 70 -22.67 -8.99 -8.02
CA ASN A 70 -22.71 -9.55 -6.66
C ASN A 70 -21.45 -9.18 -5.87
N GLN A 71 -20.28 -9.18 -6.50
CA GLN A 71 -19.03 -8.79 -5.88
C GLN A 71 -19.04 -7.30 -5.49
N VAL A 72 -19.47 -6.42 -6.41
CA VAL A 72 -19.59 -4.98 -6.17
C VAL A 72 -20.59 -4.69 -5.05
N LEU A 73 -21.76 -5.32 -5.07
CA LEU A 73 -22.76 -5.13 -4.01
C LEU A 73 -22.27 -5.66 -2.66
N HIS A 74 -21.54 -6.77 -2.64
CA HIS A 74 -20.94 -7.30 -1.41
C HIS A 74 -19.88 -6.34 -0.84
N GLU A 75 -19.05 -5.73 -1.70
CA GLU A 75 -18.06 -4.72 -1.31
C GLU A 75 -18.69 -3.48 -0.71
N ILE A 76 -19.74 -2.94 -1.33
CA ILE A 76 -20.46 -1.77 -0.81
C ILE A 76 -21.14 -2.07 0.54
N THR A 77 -21.68 -3.29 0.70
CA THR A 77 -22.43 -3.67 1.91
C THR A 77 -21.55 -4.13 3.07
N ASN A 78 -20.29 -4.51 2.82
CA ASN A 78 -19.36 -5.02 3.83
C ASN A 78 -17.99 -4.35 3.71
N PRO A 79 -17.88 -3.01 3.78
CA PRO A 79 -16.62 -2.29 3.54
C PRO A 79 -15.48 -2.73 4.47
N GLU A 80 -15.79 -3.16 5.69
CA GLU A 80 -14.84 -3.68 6.68
C GLU A 80 -14.17 -4.99 6.27
N LYS A 81 -14.72 -5.73 5.30
CA LYS A 81 -14.09 -6.94 4.76
C LYS A 81 -13.06 -6.64 3.67
N TYR A 82 -13.02 -5.40 3.18
CA TYR A 82 -12.17 -4.97 2.07
C TYR A 82 -11.09 -3.98 2.50
N ILE A 83 -11.06 -3.58 3.78
CA ILE A 83 -9.90 -2.88 4.35
C ILE A 83 -8.69 -3.83 4.43
N GLY A 84 -7.51 -3.25 4.38
CA GLY A 84 -6.25 -3.98 4.48
C GLY A 84 -5.87 -4.33 5.91
N VAL A 85 -4.74 -5.03 6.03
CA VAL A 85 -4.14 -5.37 7.34
C VAL A 85 -3.75 -4.07 8.05
N PRO A 86 -4.25 -3.84 9.28
CA PRO A 86 -3.97 -2.60 10.00
C PRO A 86 -2.55 -2.60 10.60
N MET A 87 -1.95 -1.41 10.68
CA MET A 87 -0.70 -1.17 11.40
C MET A 87 -1.05 -0.81 12.83
N THR A 88 -1.14 -1.83 13.69
CA THR A 88 -1.71 -1.71 15.06
C THR A 88 -1.00 -0.69 15.93
N SER A 89 0.29 -0.45 15.72
CA SER A 89 1.05 0.55 16.48
C SER A 89 0.91 1.98 15.96
N LEU A 90 0.27 2.16 14.79
CA LEU A 90 0.06 3.45 14.11
C LEU A 90 -1.42 3.60 13.67
N PRO A 91 -2.36 3.80 14.62
CA PRO A 91 -3.79 3.85 14.32
C PRO A 91 -4.22 5.05 13.46
N THR A 92 -3.63 6.22 13.64
CA THR A 92 -3.90 7.43 12.83
C THR A 92 -3.49 7.18 11.38
N PHE A 93 -2.31 6.62 11.17
CA PHE A 93 -1.86 6.23 9.84
C PHE A 93 -2.76 5.15 9.22
N THR A 94 -3.09 4.11 9.99
CA THR A 94 -4.02 3.05 9.56
C THR A 94 -5.37 3.61 9.14
N ASN A 95 -5.92 4.60 9.86
CA ASN A 95 -7.18 5.25 9.53
C ASN A 95 -7.14 6.03 8.21
N ILE A 96 -5.97 6.54 7.82
CA ILE A 96 -5.79 7.26 6.55
C ILE A 96 -5.73 6.25 5.39
N VAL A 97 -4.89 5.21 5.48
CA VAL A 97 -4.67 4.27 4.35
C VAL A 97 -5.59 3.06 4.34
N LYS A 98 -6.38 2.88 5.40
CA LYS A 98 -7.26 1.73 5.65
C LYS A 98 -6.53 0.38 5.64
N GLY A 99 -5.31 0.35 6.18
CA GLY A 99 -4.44 -0.82 6.17
C GLY A 99 -3.84 -1.14 4.80
N PHE A 100 -2.97 -2.16 4.74
CA PHE A 100 -2.32 -2.60 3.50
C PHE A 100 -3.04 -3.81 2.92
N ARG A 101 -3.46 -3.70 1.65
CA ARG A 101 -4.18 -4.75 0.93
C ARG A 101 -3.24 -5.54 0.03
N ARG A 102 -3.51 -6.83 -0.12
CA ARG A 102 -2.83 -7.68 -1.10
C ARG A 102 -3.19 -7.22 -2.52
N GLY A 103 -2.28 -7.40 -3.48
CA GLY A 103 -2.49 -6.90 -4.85
C GLY A 103 -2.08 -5.44 -5.05
N GLU A 104 -1.69 -4.73 -3.99
CA GLU A 104 -1.30 -3.33 -4.02
C GLU A 104 0.21 -3.11 -3.86
N MET A 105 0.68 -1.99 -4.39
CA MET A 105 2.05 -1.52 -4.19
C MET A 105 2.08 -0.18 -3.45
N THR A 106 2.88 -0.10 -2.39
CA THR A 106 3.16 1.12 -1.64
C THR A 106 4.58 1.61 -1.94
N VAL A 107 4.74 2.86 -2.33
CA VAL A 107 6.05 3.51 -2.43
C VAL A 107 6.30 4.35 -1.18
N LEU A 108 7.44 4.11 -0.52
CA LEU A 108 7.94 4.91 0.59
C LEU A 108 9.19 5.69 0.17
N THR A 109 9.14 7.00 0.32
CA THR A 109 10.28 7.89 0.07
C THR A 109 10.58 8.78 1.28
N GLY A 110 11.71 9.48 1.24
CA GLY A 110 12.19 10.36 2.30
C GLY A 110 13.72 10.49 2.27
N PRO A 111 14.28 11.56 2.84
CA PRO A 111 15.72 11.82 2.75
C PRO A 111 16.54 10.71 3.40
N THR A 112 17.83 10.61 3.06
CA THR A 112 18.72 9.64 3.70
C THR A 112 18.77 9.90 5.21
N GLY A 113 18.74 8.83 6.01
CA GLY A 113 18.71 8.97 7.48
C GLY A 113 17.37 9.43 8.09
N SER A 114 16.32 9.66 7.28
CA SER A 114 14.97 9.99 7.79
C SER A 114 14.36 8.89 8.67
N GLY A 115 14.79 7.65 8.50
CA GLY A 115 14.34 6.49 9.29
C GLY A 115 13.28 5.64 8.58
N LYS A 116 13.32 5.55 7.25
CA LYS A 116 12.46 4.68 6.42
C LYS A 116 12.53 3.21 6.83
N THR A 117 13.73 2.64 6.89
CA THR A 117 13.94 1.25 7.33
C THR A 117 13.44 1.02 8.76
N THR A 118 13.57 2.02 9.65
CA THR A 118 13.03 1.95 11.01
C THR A 118 11.50 1.91 11.02
N PHE A 119 10.86 2.73 10.19
CA PHE A 119 9.41 2.74 10.03
C PHE A 119 8.91 1.40 9.44
N LEU A 120 9.55 0.92 8.39
CA LEU A 120 9.23 -0.37 7.76
C LEU A 120 9.47 -1.55 8.70
N GLY A 121 10.51 -1.49 9.54
CA GLY A 121 10.76 -2.49 10.57
C GLY A 121 9.59 -2.63 11.54
N GLN A 122 9.10 -1.51 12.05
CA GLN A 122 7.93 -1.49 12.94
C GLN A 122 6.66 -1.98 12.24
N LEU A 123 6.43 -1.56 11.00
CA LEU A 123 5.29 -1.99 10.20
C LEU A 123 5.33 -3.51 9.92
N SER A 124 6.50 -4.05 9.58
CA SER A 124 6.67 -5.49 9.36
C SER A 124 6.42 -6.31 10.63
N LEU A 125 6.77 -5.76 11.80
CA LEU A 125 6.50 -6.41 13.09
C LEU A 125 5.02 -6.40 13.43
N ASP A 126 4.32 -5.28 13.21
CA ASP A 126 2.88 -5.21 13.44
C ASP A 126 2.14 -6.25 12.58
N PHE A 127 2.59 -6.48 11.34
CA PHE A 127 2.02 -7.49 10.45
C PHE A 127 2.40 -8.92 10.85
N ALA A 128 3.67 -9.17 11.14
CA ALA A 128 4.13 -10.50 11.55
C ALA A 128 3.50 -10.95 12.89
N GLU A 129 3.30 -10.03 13.84
CA GLU A 129 2.58 -10.31 15.10
C GLU A 129 1.09 -10.64 14.86
N GLN A 130 0.51 -10.21 13.74
CA GLN A 130 -0.84 -10.59 13.28
C GLN A 130 -0.86 -11.87 12.43
N GLY A 131 0.30 -12.54 12.27
CA GLY A 131 0.43 -13.77 11.48
C GLY A 131 0.61 -13.54 9.97
N VAL A 132 0.93 -12.31 9.53
CA VAL A 132 1.17 -12.02 8.11
C VAL A 132 2.62 -12.34 7.74
N ASN A 133 2.78 -13.32 6.86
CA ASN A 133 4.09 -13.76 6.37
C ASN A 133 4.75 -12.64 5.57
N THR A 134 5.90 -12.18 6.05
CA THR A 134 6.57 -10.98 5.53
C THR A 134 7.99 -11.28 5.07
N LEU A 135 8.32 -10.89 3.83
CA LEU A 135 9.66 -11.03 3.25
C LEU A 135 10.39 -9.69 3.20
N TRP A 136 11.64 -9.67 3.65
CA TRP A 136 12.56 -8.54 3.54
C TRP A 136 13.62 -8.77 2.46
N GLY A 137 13.61 -7.93 1.43
CA GLY A 137 14.72 -7.68 0.52
C GLY A 137 15.52 -6.45 0.97
N SER A 138 16.44 -6.64 1.91
CA SER A 138 17.30 -5.57 2.43
C SER A 138 18.61 -5.49 1.65
N PHE A 139 18.67 -4.58 0.68
CA PHE A 139 19.81 -4.38 -0.21
C PHE A 139 20.83 -3.34 0.29
N GLU A 140 20.43 -2.47 1.22
CA GLU A 140 21.32 -1.46 1.80
C GLU A 140 22.01 -1.94 3.10
N ILE A 141 21.31 -2.74 3.92
CA ILE A 141 21.74 -3.15 5.25
C ILE A 141 21.87 -4.68 5.33
N LYS A 142 22.97 -5.18 5.92
CA LYS A 142 23.14 -6.62 6.18
C LYS A 142 22.02 -7.17 7.06
N ASN A 143 21.52 -8.37 6.76
CA ASN A 143 20.42 -9.02 7.51
C ASN A 143 20.67 -9.06 9.02
N THR A 144 21.90 -9.34 9.48
CA THR A 144 22.23 -9.34 10.92
C THR A 144 22.00 -7.99 11.59
N ARG A 145 22.25 -6.87 10.88
CA ARG A 145 22.00 -5.51 11.39
C ARG A 145 20.53 -5.13 11.31
N LEU A 146 19.81 -5.59 10.28
CA LEU A 146 18.36 -5.42 10.17
C LEU A 146 17.65 -6.17 11.30
N ILE A 147 17.93 -7.47 11.47
CA ILE A 147 17.35 -8.32 12.52
C ILE A 147 17.64 -7.76 13.90
N HIS A 148 18.86 -7.26 14.17
CA HIS A 148 19.15 -6.58 15.43
C HIS A 148 18.23 -5.36 15.68
N LYS A 149 17.91 -4.56 14.65
CA LYS A 149 16.96 -3.45 14.78
C LYS A 149 15.53 -3.95 15.01
N LEU A 150 15.10 -4.98 14.29
CA LEU A 150 13.78 -5.58 14.45
C LEU A 150 13.62 -6.17 15.87
N LEU A 151 14.62 -6.88 16.37
CA LEU A 151 14.64 -7.44 17.72
C LEU A 151 14.53 -6.34 18.78
N GLN A 152 15.24 -5.22 18.59
CA GLN A 152 15.13 -4.04 19.45
C GLN A 152 13.70 -3.44 19.43
N GLN A 153 13.07 -3.33 18.26
CA GLN A 153 11.69 -2.84 18.13
C GLN A 153 10.66 -3.82 18.73
N TYR A 154 10.87 -5.11 18.54
CA TYR A 154 10.03 -6.19 19.05
C TYR A 154 10.05 -6.26 20.59
N SER A 155 11.24 -6.10 21.18
CA SER A 155 11.45 -6.01 22.63
C SER A 155 10.62 -4.89 23.28
N ARG A 156 10.34 -3.80 22.54
CA ARG A 156 9.71 -2.56 23.04
C ARG A 156 10.47 -1.88 24.20
N GLN A 157 11.62 -2.43 24.59
CA GLN A 157 12.52 -1.97 25.65
C GLN A 157 13.98 -2.07 25.17
N PRO A 158 14.91 -1.31 25.75
CA PRO A 158 16.32 -1.40 25.40
C PRO A 158 16.82 -2.83 25.52
N LEU A 159 17.53 -3.33 24.50
CA LEU A 159 18.15 -4.65 24.59
C LEU A 159 19.20 -4.67 25.72
N PRO A 160 19.31 -5.76 26.48
CA PRO A 160 20.29 -5.90 27.55
C PRO A 160 21.69 -6.13 26.97
N ALA A 161 22.30 -5.09 26.41
CA ALA A 161 23.60 -5.16 25.76
C ALA A 161 24.76 -5.28 26.76
N GLY A 162 25.74 -6.12 26.44
CA GLY A 162 27.03 -6.17 27.14
C GLY A 162 27.01 -6.72 28.57
N LYS A 163 25.94 -7.42 28.95
CA LYS A 163 25.72 -7.97 30.29
C LYS A 163 25.45 -9.48 30.22
N PRO A 164 26.46 -10.34 30.46
CA PRO A 164 26.33 -11.80 30.36
C PRO A 164 25.19 -12.38 31.22
N GLU A 165 24.89 -11.72 32.35
CA GLU A 165 23.82 -12.10 33.27
C GLU A 165 22.41 -12.03 32.65
N ASN A 166 22.24 -11.29 31.55
CA ASN A 166 20.97 -11.17 30.84
C ASN A 166 20.84 -12.11 29.63
N SER A 167 21.79 -13.03 29.43
CA SER A 167 21.81 -13.95 28.29
C SER A 167 20.52 -14.77 28.18
N ALA A 168 20.03 -15.33 29.29
CA ALA A 168 18.79 -16.11 29.33
C ALA A 168 17.56 -15.29 28.91
N SER A 169 17.48 -14.01 29.31
CA SER A 169 16.40 -13.12 28.89
C SER A 169 16.50 -12.77 27.40
N LEU A 170 17.71 -12.73 26.84
CA LEU A 170 17.95 -12.44 25.44
C LEU A 170 17.60 -13.65 24.56
N GLU A 171 17.97 -14.86 24.98
CA GLU A 171 17.57 -16.13 24.35
C GLU A 171 16.04 -16.25 24.30
N ALA A 172 15.35 -16.06 25.43
CA ALA A 172 13.88 -16.10 25.46
C ALA A 172 13.20 -15.00 24.60
N LEU A 173 13.88 -13.87 24.37
CA LEU A 173 13.42 -12.87 23.41
C LEU A 173 13.66 -13.32 21.97
N ALA A 174 14.81 -13.94 21.70
CA ALA A 174 15.15 -14.49 20.39
C ALA A 174 14.19 -15.62 19.99
N ASP A 175 13.88 -16.56 20.89
CA ASP A 175 12.92 -17.65 20.64
C ASP A 175 11.54 -17.11 20.22
N ARG A 176 11.05 -16.09 20.95
CA ARG A 176 9.78 -15.43 20.61
C ARG A 176 9.85 -14.68 19.29
N PHE A 177 10.97 -14.03 19.00
CA PHE A 177 11.18 -13.35 17.73
C PHE A 177 11.26 -14.34 16.56
N GLU A 178 11.89 -15.50 16.75
CA GLU A 178 12.00 -16.57 15.75
C GLU A 178 10.64 -17.16 15.39
N SER A 179 9.68 -17.16 16.32
CA SER A 179 8.30 -17.59 16.04
C SER A 179 7.53 -16.69 15.08
N LEU A 180 8.01 -15.46 14.81
CA LEU A 180 7.37 -14.54 13.87
C LEU A 180 7.60 -15.01 12.42
N PRO A 181 6.59 -14.89 11.53
CA PRO A 181 6.72 -15.29 10.13
C PRO A 181 7.48 -14.24 9.29
N LEU A 182 8.74 -13.99 9.66
CA LEU A 182 9.65 -13.07 9.00
C LEU A 182 10.70 -13.84 8.19
N TYR A 183 10.81 -13.51 6.91
CA TYR A 183 11.78 -14.09 5.98
C TYR A 183 12.71 -13.01 5.44
N PHE A 184 13.95 -13.37 5.11
CA PHE A 184 14.96 -12.43 4.65
C PHE A 184 15.65 -12.98 3.41
N MET A 185 15.64 -12.21 2.33
CA MET A 185 16.41 -12.53 1.13
C MET A 185 17.90 -12.49 1.45
N THR A 186 18.65 -13.45 0.94
CA THR A 186 20.10 -13.48 1.10
C THR A 186 20.73 -12.48 0.13
N PHE A 187 21.42 -11.49 0.69
CA PHE A 187 22.16 -10.53 -0.10
C PHE A 187 23.40 -11.20 -0.70
N HIS A 188 23.38 -11.44 -2.01
CA HIS A 188 24.57 -11.72 -2.80
C HIS A 188 24.84 -10.45 -3.61
N GLY A 189 25.97 -9.80 -3.37
CA GLY A 189 26.23 -8.48 -3.96
C GLY A 189 26.11 -8.50 -5.48
N GLY A 190 25.03 -7.94 -6.01
CA GLY A 190 24.75 -7.90 -7.46
C GLY A 190 23.50 -8.64 -7.93
N SER A 191 22.52 -8.98 -7.08
CA SER A 191 21.24 -9.58 -7.53
C SER A 191 20.56 -8.71 -8.58
N ASP A 192 20.29 -9.29 -9.75
CA ASP A 192 19.52 -8.64 -10.80
C ASP A 192 18.05 -8.55 -10.39
N VAL A 193 17.27 -7.70 -11.06
CA VAL A 193 15.82 -7.57 -10.87
C VAL A 193 15.14 -8.94 -11.01
N ASP A 194 15.61 -9.77 -11.94
CA ASP A 194 15.07 -11.10 -12.19
C ASP A 194 15.38 -12.07 -11.04
N ASP A 195 16.59 -12.06 -10.47
CA ASP A 195 16.91 -12.86 -9.28
C ASP A 195 16.02 -12.50 -8.07
N VAL A 196 15.72 -11.21 -7.94
CA VAL A 196 14.83 -10.72 -6.87
C VAL A 196 13.40 -11.18 -7.11
N LEU A 197 12.91 -11.13 -8.35
CA LEU A 197 11.58 -11.64 -8.71
C LEU A 197 11.47 -13.15 -8.48
N ASP A 198 12.49 -13.93 -8.83
CA ASP A 198 12.53 -15.37 -8.62
C ASP A 198 12.45 -15.73 -7.13
N ALA A 199 13.22 -15.02 -6.29
CA ALA A 199 13.18 -15.20 -4.85
C ALA A 199 11.84 -14.76 -4.24
N MET A 200 11.24 -13.67 -4.75
CA MET A 200 9.89 -13.25 -4.37
C MET A 200 8.84 -14.29 -4.76
N GLU A 201 8.95 -14.87 -5.96
CA GLU A 201 8.05 -15.91 -6.46
C GLU A 201 8.12 -17.17 -5.59
N TYR A 202 9.34 -17.63 -5.28
CA TYR A 202 9.55 -18.74 -4.36
C TYR A 202 8.93 -18.47 -2.99
N ALA A 203 9.14 -17.27 -2.43
CA ALA A 203 8.60 -16.92 -1.12
C ALA A 203 7.06 -16.83 -1.12
N ALA A 204 6.46 -16.26 -2.16
CA ALA A 204 5.00 -16.22 -2.31
C ALA A 204 4.42 -17.64 -2.45
N TYR A 205 5.05 -18.51 -3.24
CA TYR A 205 4.54 -19.85 -3.51
C TYR A 205 4.77 -20.84 -2.35
N VAL A 206 5.98 -20.88 -1.79
CA VAL A 206 6.38 -21.89 -0.79
C VAL A 206 6.13 -21.42 0.65
N LYS A 207 6.31 -20.12 0.91
CA LYS A 207 6.21 -19.55 2.26
C LYS A 207 4.90 -18.77 2.46
N ASP A 208 3.99 -18.78 1.48
CA ASP A 208 2.73 -18.03 1.50
C ASP A 208 2.94 -16.57 1.95
N VAL A 209 4.01 -15.94 1.46
CA VAL A 209 4.30 -14.55 1.82
C VAL A 209 3.22 -13.65 1.27
N GLN A 210 2.69 -12.78 2.14
CA GLN A 210 1.60 -11.86 1.83
C GLN A 210 2.08 -10.40 1.78
N HIS A 211 3.21 -10.08 2.44
CA HIS A 211 3.84 -8.78 2.42
C HIS A 211 5.31 -8.87 2.04
N ILE A 212 5.76 -8.03 1.11
CA ILE A 212 7.16 -7.98 0.65
C ILE A 212 7.67 -6.55 0.82
N ILE A 213 8.85 -6.38 1.40
CA ILE A 213 9.52 -5.10 1.56
C ILE A 213 10.84 -5.13 0.79
N LEU A 214 11.04 -4.17 -0.13
CA LEU A 214 12.29 -3.99 -0.88
C LEU A 214 12.94 -2.66 -0.49
N ASP A 215 14.05 -2.73 0.26
CA ASP A 215 14.78 -1.58 0.82
C ASP A 215 16.29 -1.70 0.49
N ASN A 216 16.85 -1.07 -0.55
CA ASN A 216 16.26 -0.09 -1.47
C ASN A 216 16.59 -0.44 -2.93
N MET A 217 15.63 -0.18 -3.82
CA MET A 217 15.71 -0.37 -5.28
C MET A 217 16.95 0.20 -5.97
N GLN A 218 17.53 1.29 -5.47
CA GLN A 218 18.65 1.96 -6.14
C GLN A 218 19.92 1.09 -6.24
N PHE A 219 20.10 0.15 -5.32
CA PHE A 219 21.26 -0.74 -5.32
C PHE A 219 21.18 -1.86 -6.36
N MET A 220 19.96 -2.26 -6.74
CA MET A 220 19.75 -3.33 -7.73
C MET A 220 20.16 -2.88 -9.14
N ILE A 221 19.96 -1.61 -9.48
CA ILE A 221 20.03 -1.14 -10.88
C ILE A 221 21.36 -0.46 -11.22
N THR A 222 22.12 -0.03 -10.21
CA THR A 222 23.37 0.73 -10.43
C THR A 222 24.51 -0.14 -10.98
N ARG A 223 24.47 -1.47 -10.86
CA ARG A 223 25.61 -2.35 -11.19
C ARG A 223 25.58 -3.03 -12.56
N ASN A 224 24.42 -3.16 -13.21
CA ASN A 224 24.34 -3.79 -14.55
C ASN A 224 25.08 -2.99 -15.65
N ASN A 225 25.40 -1.71 -15.38
CA ASN A 225 26.17 -0.86 -16.29
C ASN A 225 27.69 -1.12 -16.30
N VAL A 226 28.22 -1.95 -15.39
CA VAL A 226 29.67 -2.24 -15.33
C VAL A 226 30.02 -3.54 -16.04
N SER A 227 29.07 -4.49 -16.17
CA SER A 227 29.33 -5.83 -16.71
C SER A 227 29.07 -5.95 -18.22
N SER A 228 28.25 -5.09 -18.82
CA SER A 228 28.06 -5.03 -20.27
C SER A 228 29.00 -3.98 -20.87
N GLY A 229 30.18 -4.40 -21.32
CA GLY A 229 31.23 -3.57 -21.95
C GLY A 229 30.86 -2.90 -23.29
N LYS A 230 29.65 -2.33 -23.41
CA LYS A 230 29.25 -1.46 -24.52
C LYS A 230 29.36 0.00 -24.07
N TRP A 231 30.53 0.57 -24.26
CA TRP A 231 30.74 2.02 -24.25
C TRP A 231 30.06 2.64 -25.47
N GLY A 232 29.14 3.58 -25.25
CA GLY A 232 28.62 4.46 -26.30
C GLY A 232 27.15 4.87 -26.14
N GLY A 233 26.79 5.54 -25.04
CA GLY A 233 25.43 6.06 -24.83
C GLY A 233 25.27 6.68 -23.44
N ASN A 234 24.39 7.66 -23.26
CA ASN A 234 24.21 8.43 -22.02
C ASN A 234 23.83 7.54 -20.81
N SER A 235 24.84 7.08 -20.04
CA SER A 235 24.76 6.19 -18.86
C SER A 235 23.73 6.54 -17.78
N HIS A 236 23.17 7.75 -17.79
CA HIS A 236 22.11 8.17 -16.87
C HIS A 236 20.70 7.74 -17.36
N PHE A 237 20.48 7.73 -18.68
CA PHE A 237 19.19 7.38 -19.30
C PHE A 237 18.88 5.89 -19.13
N ASP A 238 19.85 5.01 -19.43
CA ASP A 238 19.70 3.56 -19.32
C ASP A 238 19.36 3.09 -17.88
N LYS A 239 19.86 3.81 -16.86
CA LYS A 239 19.53 3.54 -15.45
C LYS A 239 18.08 3.85 -15.09
N PHE A 240 17.50 4.87 -15.71
CA PHE A 240 16.09 5.22 -15.49
C PHE A 240 15.17 4.23 -16.18
N ASP A 241 15.49 3.85 -17.42
CA ASP A 241 14.71 2.85 -18.15
C ASP A 241 14.68 1.51 -17.40
N MET A 242 15.82 1.09 -16.84
CA MET A 242 15.88 -0.11 -16.00
C MET A 242 15.07 0.02 -14.69
N GLN A 243 15.04 1.19 -14.06
CA GLN A 243 14.17 1.45 -12.90
C GLN A 243 12.70 1.32 -13.26
N ASP A 244 12.30 1.90 -14.39
CA ASP A 244 10.94 1.88 -14.86
C ASP A 244 10.46 0.47 -15.25
N VAL A 245 11.35 -0.34 -15.85
CA VAL A 245 11.06 -1.76 -16.13
C VAL A 245 10.94 -2.55 -14.83
N ALA A 246 11.83 -2.34 -13.86
CA ALA A 246 11.77 -3.03 -12.57
C ALA A 246 10.48 -2.71 -11.82
N ILE A 247 10.11 -1.42 -11.74
CA ILE A 247 8.87 -0.95 -11.11
C ILE A 247 7.65 -1.61 -11.75
N GLU A 248 7.61 -1.72 -13.07
CA GLU A 248 6.51 -2.36 -13.80
C GLU A 248 6.41 -3.85 -13.47
N LYS A 249 7.55 -4.57 -13.50
CA LYS A 249 7.61 -5.99 -13.10
C LYS A 249 7.13 -6.18 -11.66
N PHE A 250 7.53 -5.30 -10.74
CA PHE A 250 7.12 -5.32 -9.34
C PHE A 250 5.64 -5.02 -9.13
N ARG A 251 5.09 -4.01 -9.82
CA ARG A 251 3.66 -3.71 -9.74
C ARG A 251 2.82 -4.87 -10.26
N LYS A 252 3.23 -5.45 -11.40
CA LYS A 252 2.61 -6.64 -11.99
C LYS A 252 2.67 -7.82 -11.03
N PHE A 253 3.84 -8.09 -10.43
CA PHE A 253 4.03 -9.16 -9.47
C PHE A 253 3.08 -9.04 -8.26
N ALA A 254 2.95 -7.83 -7.70
CA ALA A 254 2.05 -7.59 -6.57
C ALA A 254 0.61 -8.01 -6.88
N THR A 255 0.09 -7.63 -8.07
CA THR A 255 -1.25 -8.04 -8.54
C THR A 255 -1.32 -9.53 -8.82
N ASP A 256 -0.42 -10.05 -9.65
CA ASP A 256 -0.50 -11.42 -10.18
C ASP A 256 -0.34 -12.47 -9.08
N LYS A 257 0.52 -12.19 -8.09
CA LYS A 257 0.72 -13.08 -6.92
C LYS A 257 -0.16 -12.70 -5.73
N ASN A 258 -0.98 -11.65 -5.87
CA ASN A 258 -1.82 -11.13 -4.81
C ASN A 258 -1.03 -10.95 -3.50
N VAL A 259 0.03 -10.15 -3.52
CA VAL A 259 0.83 -9.80 -2.34
C VAL A 259 0.88 -8.28 -2.20
N HIS A 260 1.07 -7.76 -0.99
CA HIS A 260 1.36 -6.35 -0.81
C HIS A 260 2.86 -6.10 -0.97
N LEU A 261 3.24 -5.18 -1.85
CA LEU A 261 4.65 -4.82 -2.06
C LEU A 261 4.94 -3.41 -1.54
N THR A 262 5.88 -3.26 -0.62
CA THR A 262 6.38 -1.96 -0.16
C THR A 262 7.78 -1.69 -0.70
N LEU A 263 7.88 -0.63 -1.50
CA LEU A 263 9.09 -0.27 -2.24
C LEU A 263 9.71 1.00 -1.67
N VAL A 264 10.98 0.94 -1.25
CA VAL A 264 11.71 2.16 -0.87
C VAL A 264 12.34 2.79 -2.11
N VAL A 265 12.09 4.08 -2.31
CA VAL A 265 12.67 4.89 -3.39
C VAL A 265 13.27 6.16 -2.79
N HIS A 266 14.56 6.45 -3.03
CA HIS A 266 15.15 7.70 -2.55
C HIS A 266 14.66 8.91 -3.37
N PRO A 267 14.51 10.09 -2.75
CA PRO A 267 14.16 11.32 -3.45
C PRO A 267 15.33 11.85 -4.28
N ARG A 268 15.04 12.76 -5.23
CA ARG A 268 16.06 13.57 -5.91
C ARG A 268 16.80 14.40 -4.87
N LYS A 269 18.08 14.68 -5.13
CA LYS A 269 18.85 15.63 -4.30
C LYS A 269 18.12 16.98 -4.38
N GLU A 270 17.39 17.30 -3.33
CA GLU A 270 16.79 18.61 -3.10
C GLU A 270 17.54 19.31 -1.97
N ASP A 271 17.45 20.64 -1.94
CA ASP A 271 18.11 21.44 -0.93
C ASP A 271 17.60 21.07 0.48
N GLU A 272 18.52 21.03 1.45
CA GLU A 272 18.21 20.68 2.83
C GLU A 272 17.13 21.61 3.41
N GLY A 273 16.05 21.03 3.94
CA GLY A 273 14.94 21.78 4.55
C GLY A 273 13.74 22.02 3.62
N THR A 274 13.84 21.64 2.34
CA THR A 274 12.69 21.70 1.42
C THR A 274 11.73 20.54 1.68
N LYS A 275 10.43 20.82 1.72
CA LYS A 275 9.41 19.76 1.86
C LYS A 275 9.35 18.95 0.59
N LEU A 276 9.52 17.63 0.72
CA LEU A 276 9.47 16.73 -0.43
C LEU A 276 8.03 16.63 -0.96
N GLY A 277 7.84 16.83 -2.26
CA GLY A 277 6.59 16.57 -2.97
C GLY A 277 6.62 15.23 -3.70
N ILE A 278 5.53 14.91 -4.41
CA ILE A 278 5.51 13.78 -5.36
C ILE A 278 6.58 13.97 -6.46
N SER A 279 6.76 15.22 -6.91
CA SER A 279 7.78 15.63 -7.88
C SER A 279 9.22 15.40 -7.42
N SER A 280 9.43 15.24 -6.11
CA SER A 280 10.74 15.11 -5.49
C SER A 280 11.30 13.69 -5.51
N ILE A 281 10.58 12.70 -6.08
CA ILE A 281 10.99 11.29 -6.06
C ILE A 281 11.98 11.00 -7.22
N TYR A 282 13.18 10.48 -6.91
CA TYR A 282 14.25 10.27 -7.90
C TYR A 282 13.88 9.18 -8.89
N GLY A 283 14.00 9.50 -10.19
CA GLY A 283 13.73 8.55 -11.28
C GLY A 283 12.29 8.03 -11.32
N GLY A 284 11.36 8.60 -10.52
CA GLY A 284 10.18 7.86 -10.03
C GLY A 284 8.81 8.45 -10.38
N ALA A 285 8.67 9.14 -11.52
CA ALA A 285 7.34 9.46 -12.03
C ALA A 285 6.54 8.16 -12.23
N LYS A 286 7.15 7.13 -12.82
CA LYS A 286 6.52 5.82 -12.99
C LYS A 286 6.23 5.13 -11.65
N ALA A 287 7.18 5.11 -10.71
CA ALA A 287 6.97 4.53 -9.37
C ALA A 287 5.74 5.11 -8.65
N THR A 288 5.60 6.44 -8.66
CA THR A 288 4.46 7.12 -8.03
C THR A 288 3.15 6.95 -8.78
N GLN A 289 3.20 6.81 -10.11
CA GLN A 289 2.03 6.54 -10.96
C GLN A 289 1.51 5.11 -10.78
N GLU A 290 2.41 4.13 -10.75
CA GLU A 290 2.10 2.70 -10.60
C GLU A 290 1.67 2.32 -9.17
N ALA A 291 2.24 2.98 -8.15
CA ALA A 291 1.91 2.70 -6.75
C ALA A 291 0.45 3.04 -6.42
N ASP A 292 -0.22 2.20 -5.64
CA ASP A 292 -1.56 2.46 -5.12
C ASP A 292 -1.50 3.45 -3.94
N THR A 293 -0.43 3.36 -3.13
CA THR A 293 -0.16 4.27 -2.01
C THR A 293 1.22 4.90 -2.12
N VAL A 294 1.33 6.22 -1.90
CA VAL A 294 2.61 6.94 -1.88
C VAL A 294 2.78 7.64 -0.54
N LEU A 295 3.85 7.28 0.15
CA LEU A 295 4.20 7.76 1.48
C LEU A 295 5.51 8.54 1.41
N ILE A 296 5.53 9.73 2.02
CA ILE A 296 6.74 10.52 2.18
C ILE A 296 7.04 10.68 3.66
N LEU A 297 8.17 10.14 4.11
CA LEU A 297 8.67 10.37 5.45
C LEU A 297 9.41 11.71 5.48
N GLN A 298 8.72 12.73 6.01
CA GLN A 298 9.20 14.11 6.08
C GLN A 298 9.99 14.35 7.36
N VAL A 299 11.00 15.23 7.26
CA VAL A 299 11.77 15.72 8.41
C VAL A 299 11.72 17.24 8.39
N ASP A 300 11.06 17.84 9.37
CA ASP A 300 10.94 19.28 9.56
C ASP A 300 11.63 19.66 10.88
N GLY A 301 12.90 20.05 10.78
CA GLY A 301 13.78 20.24 11.92
C GLY A 301 13.92 18.97 12.77
N ARG A 302 13.33 18.98 13.98
CA ARG A 302 13.30 17.81 14.88
C ARG A 302 12.03 16.97 14.77
N ARG A 303 11.02 17.45 14.02
CA ARG A 303 9.74 16.77 13.88
C ARG A 303 9.79 15.84 12.67
N LYS A 304 9.26 14.64 12.83
CA LYS A 304 9.06 13.69 11.73
C LYS A 304 7.57 13.46 11.57
N TYR A 305 7.13 13.30 10.34
CA TYR A 305 5.76 12.90 10.05
C TYR A 305 5.73 12.12 8.74
N LEU A 306 4.78 11.20 8.65
CA LEU A 306 4.47 10.46 7.44
C LEU A 306 3.39 11.23 6.68
N ASP A 307 3.66 11.53 5.42
CA ASP A 307 2.79 12.31 4.54
C ASP A 307 2.23 11.38 3.47
N VAL A 308 0.93 11.10 3.52
CA VAL A 308 0.22 10.27 2.54
C VAL A 308 -0.14 11.15 1.36
N LYS A 309 0.61 10.97 0.26
CA LYS A 309 0.46 11.75 -0.97
C LYS A 309 -0.43 11.08 -2.02
N LYS A 310 -0.64 9.77 -1.89
CA LYS A 310 -1.54 9.00 -2.75
C LYS A 310 -2.13 7.86 -1.92
N ASN A 311 -3.43 7.65 -2.09
CA ASN A 311 -4.19 6.54 -1.51
C ASN A 311 -5.29 6.21 -2.52
N ARG A 312 -5.05 5.22 -3.39
CA ARG A 312 -5.99 4.85 -4.46
C ARG A 312 -7.28 4.22 -3.93
N PHE A 313 -7.21 3.53 -2.79
CA PHE A 313 -8.34 2.81 -2.22
C PHE A 313 -9.43 3.74 -1.66
N ASP A 314 -9.07 4.61 -0.71
CA ASP A 314 -10.04 5.46 0.00
C ASP A 314 -10.00 6.93 -0.46
N GLY A 315 -8.96 7.34 -1.20
CA GLY A 315 -8.76 8.74 -1.61
C GLY A 315 -8.31 9.67 -0.46
N THR A 316 -8.41 9.25 0.80
CA THR A 316 -7.99 10.04 1.95
C THR A 316 -6.49 10.28 1.95
N LEU A 317 -6.11 11.56 1.99
CA LEU A 317 -4.75 12.04 2.16
C LEU A 317 -4.60 12.64 3.56
N GLY A 318 -3.37 12.74 4.05
CA GLY A 318 -3.13 13.34 5.36
C GLY A 318 -1.71 13.17 5.85
N HIS A 319 -1.48 13.64 7.07
CA HIS A 319 -0.18 13.57 7.73
C HIS A 319 -0.32 12.87 9.08
N CYS A 320 0.61 11.98 9.39
CA CYS A 320 0.71 11.32 10.67
C CYS A 320 2.00 11.74 11.38
N PRO A 321 1.95 12.44 12.52
CA PRO A 321 3.16 12.77 13.27
C PRO A 321 3.85 11.48 13.75
N LEU A 322 5.18 11.49 13.77
CA LEU A 322 6.00 10.36 14.21
C LEU A 322 7.01 10.82 15.26
N PHE A 323 6.86 10.31 16.48
CA PHE A 323 7.73 10.57 17.62
C PHE A 323 8.64 9.36 17.85
N PHE A 324 9.95 9.52 17.63
CA PHE A 324 10.91 8.43 17.77
C PHE A 324 11.23 8.15 19.24
N GLN A 325 10.89 6.95 19.71
CA GLN A 325 11.20 6.44 21.04
C GLN A 325 12.60 5.80 21.03
N ARG A 326 13.59 6.51 21.56
CA ARG A 326 15.00 6.03 21.55
C ARG A 326 15.21 4.69 22.25
N LYS A 327 14.42 4.40 23.30
CA LYS A 327 14.56 3.18 24.11
C LYS A 327 14.13 1.93 23.36
N SER A 328 13.03 2.01 22.62
CA SER A 328 12.45 0.88 21.88
C SER A 328 12.90 0.86 20.42
N GLY A 329 13.35 1.99 19.87
CA GLY A 329 13.60 2.15 18.44
C GLY A 329 12.32 2.25 17.60
N ARG A 330 11.15 2.50 18.22
CA ARG A 330 9.85 2.62 17.55
C ARG A 330 9.43 4.08 17.35
N TYR A 331 8.43 4.30 16.50
CA TYR A 331 7.68 5.52 16.38
C TYR A 331 6.34 5.40 17.13
N ALA A 332 5.92 6.49 17.74
CA ALA A 332 4.56 6.70 18.26
C ALA A 332 3.90 7.87 17.53
N GLU A 333 2.57 7.87 17.45
CA GLU A 333 1.80 8.96 16.84
C GLU A 333 1.44 10.07 17.83
N GLN A 334 1.69 9.83 19.12
CA GLN A 334 1.47 10.79 20.19
C GLN A 334 2.77 10.97 20.98
N LEU A 335 2.97 12.16 21.53
CA LEU A 335 4.04 12.40 22.49
C LEU A 335 3.74 11.58 23.75
N GLU A 336 4.67 10.75 24.19
CA GLU A 336 4.61 10.21 25.55
C GLU A 336 4.63 11.39 26.53
N VAL A 337 3.53 11.58 27.25
CA VAL A 337 3.44 12.58 28.33
C VAL A 337 4.23 12.05 29.54
N GLY A 338 5.55 12.04 29.43
CA GLY A 338 6.45 11.71 30.54
C GLY A 338 6.72 12.94 31.39
N ALA A 339 6.07 13.03 32.57
CA ALA A 339 6.39 13.75 33.82
C ALA A 339 7.08 15.14 33.85
N SER A 340 7.41 15.76 32.72
CA SER A 340 8.15 17.03 32.62
C SER A 340 7.30 18.15 32.02
N ALA A 341 6.16 17.83 31.40
CA ALA A 341 5.20 18.80 30.86
C ALA A 341 4.51 19.63 31.96
N ALA A 342 4.44 19.14 33.20
CA ALA A 342 3.86 19.88 34.33
C ALA A 342 4.71 21.08 34.79
N LYS A 343 5.98 21.21 34.35
CA LYS A 343 6.83 22.36 34.69
C LYS A 343 6.76 23.52 33.70
N ILE A 344 6.25 23.30 32.49
CA ILE A 344 6.21 24.35 31.45
C ILE A 344 4.96 25.22 31.60
N VAL A 345 3.82 24.65 32.00
CA VAL A 345 2.55 25.39 32.14
C VAL A 345 2.58 26.44 33.28
N LYS A 346 3.48 26.32 34.27
CA LYS A 346 3.56 27.28 35.39
C LYS A 346 4.40 28.54 35.13
N LYS A 347 5.11 28.65 33.99
CA LYS A 347 6.03 29.78 33.75
C LYS A 347 5.50 30.89 32.84
N GLU A 348 4.32 30.74 32.22
CA GLU A 348 3.79 31.70 31.23
C GLU A 348 2.64 32.59 31.71
N VAL A 349 2.33 32.65 33.00
CA VAL A 349 1.41 33.68 33.53
C VAL A 349 2.21 34.90 33.99
N VAL A 350 2.61 35.75 33.04
CA VAL A 350 3.13 37.10 33.32
C VAL A 350 1.98 38.10 33.15
N ALA A 351 1.75 38.89 34.20
CA ALA A 351 0.70 39.89 34.35
C ALA A 351 0.74 41.02 33.30
N PRO A 352 -0.40 41.66 32.96
CA PRO A 352 -0.44 42.71 31.96
C PRO A 352 0.11 44.04 32.51
N ARG A 353 1.05 44.63 31.76
CA ARG A 353 1.54 46.00 31.98
C ARG A 353 0.49 47.02 31.52
N LYS A 354 0.20 48.00 32.40
CA LYS A 354 -0.57 49.21 32.11
C LYS A 354 0.27 50.15 31.24
N GLU A 355 -0.28 50.63 30.14
CA GLU A 355 0.19 51.85 29.48
C GLU A 355 -0.97 52.80 29.15
N SER A 356 -0.59 54.07 29.14
CA SER A 356 -1.34 55.28 29.46
C SER A 356 -2.13 55.88 28.30
N ARG A 357 -3.28 56.48 28.64
CA ARG A 357 -4.07 57.39 27.81
C ARG A 357 -3.23 58.55 27.23
N LYS A 358 -3.41 58.84 25.94
CA LYS A 358 -3.43 60.20 25.39
C LYS A 358 -4.51 60.31 24.31
N GLU A 359 -5.44 61.25 24.52
CA GLU A 359 -6.44 61.70 23.56
C GLU A 359 -5.82 62.70 22.57
N ILE A 360 -6.21 62.63 21.29
CA ILE A 360 -6.37 63.80 20.39
C ILE A 360 -7.57 63.54 19.46
N LYS A 361 -8.38 64.58 19.26
CA LYS A 361 -9.72 64.62 18.64
C LYS A 361 -9.74 64.69 17.09
N SER A 362 -10.86 64.18 16.56
CA SER A 362 -11.69 64.62 15.40
C SER A 362 -11.11 64.66 13.97
N SER A 363 -11.74 63.89 13.06
CA SER A 363 -12.53 64.42 11.93
C SER A 363 -13.24 63.31 11.14
N SER A 364 -14.47 63.59 10.73
CA SER A 364 -15.41 62.77 9.96
C SER A 364 -15.00 62.49 8.51
N SER A 365 -15.27 61.30 7.99
CA SER A 365 -15.86 61.12 6.65
C SER A 365 -16.41 59.70 6.46
N SER A 366 -17.70 59.63 6.16
CA SER A 366 -18.44 58.47 5.68
C SER A 366 -17.91 57.95 4.34
N MET A 367 -17.84 56.64 4.13
CA MET A 367 -18.08 56.04 2.81
C MET A 367 -18.50 54.58 2.93
N ASN A 368 -19.64 54.31 2.29
CA ASN A 368 -20.34 53.03 2.13
C ASN A 368 -19.51 51.95 1.44
N THR A 369 -19.64 50.70 1.89
CA THR A 369 -19.50 49.53 1.00
C THR A 369 -20.60 48.49 1.29
N PRO A 370 -21.21 47.88 0.25
CA PRO A 370 -22.42 47.07 0.40
C PRO A 370 -22.11 45.60 0.71
N LYS A 371 -22.95 45.00 1.57
CA LYS A 371 -23.02 43.55 1.82
C LYS A 371 -23.57 42.82 0.58
N LYS A 372 -22.82 41.86 0.04
CA LYS A 372 -23.36 40.82 -0.85
C LYS A 372 -23.68 39.57 -0.03
N SER A 373 -24.96 39.22 0.01
CA SER A 373 -25.50 37.96 0.51
C SER A 373 -25.40 36.89 -0.58
N TYR A 374 -24.85 35.72 -0.27
CA TYR A 374 -24.98 34.51 -1.09
C TYR A 374 -26.12 33.65 -0.54
N PRO A 375 -27.05 33.14 -1.38
CA PRO A 375 -28.09 32.23 -0.93
C PRO A 375 -27.52 30.84 -0.65
N ARG A 376 -28.00 30.22 0.44
CA ARG A 376 -27.80 28.80 0.76
C ARG A 376 -28.81 27.99 -0.06
N THR A 377 -28.33 27.06 -0.88
CA THR A 377 -29.18 26.03 -1.51
C THR A 377 -29.10 24.75 -0.69
N SER A 378 -30.27 24.21 -0.32
CA SER A 378 -30.43 22.94 0.40
C SER A 378 -30.33 21.75 -0.57
N TYR A 379 -30.00 20.59 0.00
CA TYR A 379 -29.60 19.35 -0.68
C TYR A 379 -30.76 18.53 -1.30
N ASP A 380 -31.97 19.07 -1.40
CA ASP A 380 -33.18 18.28 -1.72
C ASP A 380 -33.69 18.41 -3.17
N ASP A 381 -33.03 19.18 -4.05
CA ASP A 381 -33.53 19.45 -5.41
C ASP A 381 -32.85 18.64 -6.55
N ILE A 382 -32.16 17.52 -6.27
CA ILE A 382 -31.42 16.74 -7.30
C ILE A 382 -31.99 15.32 -7.54
N LEU A 383 -33.23 15.02 -7.12
CA LEU A 383 -33.79 13.67 -7.21
C LEU A 383 -35.06 13.52 -8.06
N ASP A 384 -35.19 14.25 -9.16
CA ASP A 384 -36.38 14.12 -10.03
C ASP A 384 -36.14 14.18 -11.54
N GLN A 385 -35.00 13.67 -12.03
CA GLN A 385 -34.74 13.57 -13.47
C GLN A 385 -34.12 12.23 -13.91
N PHE A 386 -34.69 11.09 -13.53
CA PHE A 386 -34.41 9.82 -14.23
C PHE A 386 -35.62 8.87 -14.17
N THR A 387 -36.59 9.08 -15.05
CA THR A 387 -37.53 8.03 -15.49
C THR A 387 -37.26 7.69 -16.95
N PRO A 388 -36.97 6.42 -17.30
CA PRO A 388 -36.79 6.01 -18.68
C PRO A 388 -38.15 5.83 -19.38
N ASN A 389 -38.28 6.42 -20.57
CA ASN A 389 -39.43 6.19 -21.44
C ASN A 389 -39.45 4.73 -21.93
N LYS A 390 -40.67 4.18 -21.97
CA LYS A 390 -41.04 2.85 -22.46
C LYS A 390 -40.69 2.62 -23.93
#